data_AF-A0A3D2A305-F1
#
_entry.id   AF-A0A3D2A305-F1
#
_cell.length_a   1.000
_cell.length_b   1.000
_cell.length_c   1.000
_cell.angle_alpha   90.00
_cell.angle_beta   90.00
_cell.angle_gamma   90.00
#
_symmetry.space_group_name_H-M   'P 1'
#
loop_
_entity.id
_entity.type
_entity.pdbx_description
1 polymer ?
#
loop_
_entity_poly.entity_id
_entity_poly.type
_entity_poly.pdbx_seq_one_letter_code
_entity_poly.pdbx_strand_id
1 'polypeptide(L)'
;MKTLKLRIKDKHAKQLNILAGSVNFVWNYVNELSFKHLQRTGKFFSAYDLAAYTKGAGEYLNLHSQTLQAISEVYAKSRKQFKKAKLNWRTNNPQAKRKSLGWIPFKKTAIKHLATRQSGKKSLKSTIQLSLAKGKKLTIDLWDSYNLSLYRINTCELVQDARGHWYACVTVKEFPKTKCGTGQVGIDLGCKDSAVSSNGDVLTTKLTQQYAEKLAIAQRAKNKKRVRAIHAKIKNTRQDLIHKFTNKLVKANSLIVVGKIKSTSFTSSKLAKSVY
;
A
#
# COMPACT_ATOMS: atom_id res chain seq x y z
N MET A 1 -3.09 9.64 13.60
CA MET A 1 -2.23 8.50 13.18
C MET A 1 -1.79 8.75 11.74
N LYS A 2 -0.54 8.43 11.38
CA LYS A 2 -0.03 8.55 10.00
C LYS A 2 0.57 7.23 9.55
N THR A 3 0.44 6.87 8.28
CA THR A 3 1.13 5.69 7.71
C THR A 3 2.39 6.14 7.00
N LEU A 4 3.53 5.60 7.41
CA LEU A 4 4.83 5.80 6.79
C LEU A 4 5.13 4.60 5.89
N LYS A 5 5.53 4.85 4.65
CA LYS A 5 5.86 3.79 3.70
C LYS A 5 7.36 3.76 3.47
N LEU A 6 8.01 2.71 3.99
CA LEU A 6 9.45 2.53 3.92
C LEU A 6 9.81 1.38 3.01
N ARG A 7 10.93 1.50 2.28
CA ARG A 7 11.39 0.46 1.36
C ARG A 7 12.15 -0.62 2.13
N ILE A 8 11.80 -1.88 1.98
CA ILE A 8 12.53 -3.03 2.57
C ILE A 8 13.75 -3.36 1.70
N LYS A 9 14.88 -3.76 2.29
CA LYS A 9 16.03 -4.25 1.51
C LYS A 9 15.70 -5.55 0.77
N ASP A 10 16.22 -5.71 -0.45
CA ASP A 10 15.81 -6.79 -1.36
C ASP A 10 16.20 -8.20 -0.90
N LYS A 11 17.22 -8.34 -0.03
CA LYS A 11 17.63 -9.63 0.54
C LYS A 11 16.48 -10.39 1.22
N HIS A 12 15.46 -9.70 1.71
CA HIS A 12 14.32 -10.31 2.39
C HIS A 12 13.20 -10.78 1.42
N ALA A 13 13.28 -10.44 0.13
CA ALA A 13 12.16 -10.63 -0.80
C ALA A 13 11.74 -12.10 -0.95
N LYS A 14 12.70 -13.05 -0.97
CA LYS A 14 12.42 -14.49 -1.08
C LYS A 14 11.59 -14.99 0.12
N GLN A 15 12.02 -14.66 1.34
CA GLN A 15 11.32 -15.03 2.57
C GLN A 15 9.92 -14.40 2.65
N LEU A 16 9.79 -13.12 2.27
CA LEU A 16 8.50 -12.42 2.24
C LEU A 16 7.53 -13.00 1.21
N ASN A 17 8.03 -13.44 0.05
CA ASN A 17 7.19 -14.10 -0.96
C ASN A 17 6.61 -15.42 -0.45
N ILE A 18 7.39 -16.20 0.32
CA ILE A 18 6.93 -17.46 0.94
C ILE A 18 5.83 -17.16 1.96
N LEU A 19 6.09 -16.22 2.90
CA LEU A 19 5.10 -15.83 3.91
C LEU A 19 3.81 -15.26 3.30
N ALA A 20 3.92 -14.50 2.20
CA ALA A 20 2.74 -14.01 1.49
C ALA A 20 1.92 -15.15 0.84
N GLY A 21 2.56 -16.26 0.48
CA GLY A 21 1.88 -17.49 0.06
C GLY A 21 1.01 -18.04 1.21
N SER A 22 1.59 -18.17 2.39
CA SER A 22 0.86 -18.57 3.61
C SER A 22 -0.31 -17.63 3.91
N VAL A 23 -0.11 -16.31 3.82
CA VAL A 23 -1.19 -15.33 4.02
C VAL A 23 -2.31 -15.49 2.98
N ASN A 24 -1.96 -15.69 1.71
CA ASN A 24 -2.94 -15.93 0.65
C ASN A 24 -3.73 -17.22 0.90
N PHE A 25 -3.09 -18.27 1.44
CA PHE A 25 -3.77 -19.51 1.80
C PHE A 25 -4.84 -19.28 2.87
N VAL A 26 -4.50 -18.58 3.97
CA VAL A 26 -5.47 -18.22 5.02
C VAL A 26 -6.60 -17.36 4.47
N TRP A 27 -6.27 -16.35 3.65
CA TRP A 27 -7.27 -15.49 3.02
C TRP A 27 -8.27 -16.30 2.18
N ASN A 28 -7.77 -17.22 1.36
CA ASN A 28 -8.57 -18.05 0.49
C ASN A 28 -9.47 -19.00 1.29
N TYR A 29 -8.94 -19.63 2.34
CA TYR A 29 -9.72 -20.46 3.26
C TYR A 29 -10.86 -19.67 3.92
N VAL A 30 -10.56 -18.51 4.51
CA VAL A 30 -11.55 -17.63 5.15
C VAL A 30 -12.62 -17.17 4.15
N ASN A 31 -12.21 -16.86 2.92
CA ASN A 31 -13.13 -16.44 1.87
C ASN A 31 -14.08 -17.56 1.43
N GLU A 32 -13.57 -18.78 1.29
CA GLU A 32 -14.40 -19.95 0.96
C GLU A 32 -15.35 -20.31 2.11
N LEU A 33 -14.82 -20.37 3.34
CA LEU A 33 -15.59 -20.66 4.56
C LEU A 33 -16.75 -19.67 4.73
N SER A 34 -16.47 -18.38 4.58
CA SER A 34 -17.49 -17.33 4.67
C SER A 34 -18.56 -17.47 3.60
N PHE A 35 -18.17 -17.83 2.38
CA PHE A 35 -19.12 -18.01 1.29
C PHE A 35 -20.01 -19.24 1.50
N LYS A 36 -19.44 -20.36 1.95
CA LYS A 36 -20.20 -21.57 2.29
C LYS A 36 -21.17 -21.33 3.45
N HIS A 37 -20.75 -20.58 4.48
CA HIS A 37 -21.64 -20.22 5.58
C HIS A 37 -22.80 -19.36 5.11
N LEU A 38 -22.54 -18.35 4.29
CA LEU A 38 -23.58 -17.51 3.69
C LEU A 38 -24.61 -18.33 2.90
N GLN A 39 -24.15 -19.28 2.10
CA GLN A 39 -25.05 -20.15 1.33
C GLN A 39 -25.96 -21.01 2.21
N ARG A 40 -25.51 -21.39 3.41
CA ARG A 40 -26.27 -22.27 4.33
C ARG A 40 -27.19 -21.50 5.26
N THR A 41 -26.78 -20.33 5.75
CA THR A 41 -27.48 -19.62 6.83
C THR A 41 -28.07 -18.28 6.39
N GLY A 42 -27.70 -17.78 5.21
CA GLY A 42 -28.00 -16.40 4.79
C GLY A 42 -27.25 -15.33 5.57
N LYS A 43 -26.40 -15.71 6.54
CA LYS A 43 -25.66 -14.79 7.43
C LYS A 43 -24.19 -14.72 7.04
N PHE A 44 -23.55 -13.60 7.36
CA PHE A 44 -22.12 -13.42 7.16
C PHE A 44 -21.36 -13.59 8.47
N PHE A 45 -20.19 -14.22 8.40
CA PHE A 45 -19.29 -14.24 9.54
C PHE A 45 -18.77 -12.85 9.92
N SER A 46 -18.62 -12.65 11.23
CA SER A 46 -17.80 -11.58 11.79
C SER A 46 -16.31 -11.96 11.74
N ALA A 47 -15.44 -10.99 12.03
CA ALA A 47 -14.02 -11.27 12.16
C ALA A 47 -13.71 -12.19 13.35
N TYR A 48 -14.52 -12.13 14.41
CA TYR A 48 -14.38 -12.97 15.60
C TYR A 48 -14.71 -14.43 15.30
N ASP A 49 -15.80 -14.68 14.57
CA ASP A 49 -16.19 -16.05 14.18
C ASP A 49 -15.08 -16.69 13.35
N LEU A 50 -14.53 -15.96 12.37
CA LEU A 50 -13.43 -16.42 11.53
C LEU A 50 -12.13 -16.68 12.31
N ALA A 51 -11.91 -15.96 13.40
CA ALA A 51 -10.74 -16.17 14.24
C ALA A 51 -10.79 -17.54 14.95
N ALA A 52 -11.99 -18.03 15.29
CA ALA A 52 -12.15 -19.36 15.88
C ALA A 52 -11.72 -20.47 14.91
N TYR A 53 -12.12 -20.38 13.63
CA TYR A 53 -11.78 -21.37 12.60
C TYR A 53 -10.32 -21.33 12.13
N THR A 54 -9.61 -20.23 12.37
CA THR A 54 -8.21 -20.09 11.99
C THR A 54 -7.24 -20.28 13.16
N LYS A 55 -7.75 -20.58 14.36
CA LYS A 55 -6.95 -20.82 15.56
C LYS A 55 -5.98 -21.99 15.32
N GLY A 56 -4.72 -21.84 15.75
CA GLY A 56 -3.67 -22.87 15.61
C GLY A 56 -3.03 -22.99 14.22
N ALA A 57 -3.73 -22.60 13.14
CA ALA A 57 -3.22 -22.72 11.77
C ALA A 57 -1.88 -21.99 11.52
N GLY A 58 -1.58 -20.98 12.34
CA GLY A 58 -0.34 -20.21 12.25
C GLY A 58 0.92 -21.04 12.43
N GLU A 59 0.85 -22.10 13.24
CA GLU A 59 2.00 -22.98 13.50
C GLU A 59 2.50 -23.70 12.25
N TYR A 60 1.58 -24.17 11.42
CA TYR A 60 1.88 -24.87 10.17
C TYR A 60 2.26 -23.90 9.06
N LEU A 61 1.73 -22.67 9.11
CA LEU A 61 1.90 -21.65 8.07
C LEU A 61 3.07 -20.69 8.35
N ASN A 62 3.75 -20.87 9.49
CA ASN A 62 4.77 -19.96 10.00
C ASN A 62 4.28 -18.51 10.17
N LEU A 63 3.02 -18.36 10.60
CA LEU A 63 2.36 -17.07 10.84
C LEU A 63 2.07 -16.89 12.32
N HIS A 64 2.27 -15.69 12.83
CA HIS A 64 1.87 -15.34 14.20
C HIS A 64 0.33 -15.35 14.33
N SER A 65 -0.19 -15.72 15.50
CA SER A 65 -1.64 -15.80 15.76
C SER A 65 -2.37 -14.49 15.43
N GLN A 66 -1.73 -13.35 15.75
CA GLN A 66 -2.29 -12.03 15.46
C GLN A 66 -2.26 -11.64 13.99
N THR A 67 -1.38 -12.24 13.19
CA THR A 67 -1.40 -12.09 11.73
C THR A 67 -2.64 -12.77 11.16
N LEU A 68 -3.03 -13.93 11.67
CA LEU A 68 -4.28 -14.60 11.27
C LEU A 68 -5.50 -13.75 11.61
N GLN A 69 -5.55 -13.22 12.84
CA GLN A 69 -6.63 -12.31 13.25
C GLN A 69 -6.70 -11.07 12.36
N ALA A 70 -5.55 -10.47 12.03
CA ALA A 70 -5.50 -9.31 11.14
C ALA A 70 -5.98 -9.65 9.72
N ILE A 71 -5.70 -10.86 9.22
CA ILE A 71 -6.23 -11.34 7.93
C ILE A 71 -7.76 -11.40 7.98
N SER A 72 -8.33 -12.01 9.02
CA SER A 72 -9.79 -12.12 9.21
C SER A 72 -10.48 -10.75 9.34
N GLU A 73 -9.87 -9.82 10.08
CA GLU A 73 -10.35 -8.44 10.22
C GLU A 73 -10.37 -7.69 8.87
N VAL A 74 -9.27 -7.78 8.11
CA VAL A 74 -9.16 -7.12 6.80
C VAL A 74 -10.11 -7.76 5.79
N TYR A 75 -10.30 -9.08 5.84
CA TYR A 75 -11.30 -9.77 5.03
C TYR A 75 -12.71 -9.26 5.33
N ALA A 76 -13.12 -9.30 6.60
CA ALA A 76 -14.46 -8.88 7.02
C ALA A 76 -14.74 -7.41 6.66
N LYS A 77 -13.76 -6.53 6.87
CA LYS A 77 -13.82 -5.11 6.49
C LYS A 77 -13.95 -4.94 4.98
N SER A 78 -13.10 -5.60 4.21
CA SER A 78 -13.09 -5.50 2.74
C SER A 78 -14.40 -5.99 2.14
N ARG A 79 -14.94 -7.11 2.63
CA ARG A 79 -16.24 -7.64 2.21
C ARG A 79 -17.37 -6.62 2.45
N LYS A 80 -17.43 -5.99 3.63
CA LYS A 80 -18.42 -4.93 3.92
C LYS A 80 -18.24 -3.73 2.99
N GLN A 81 -17.01 -3.24 2.84
CA GLN A 81 -16.68 -2.07 2.03
C GLN A 81 -17.08 -2.25 0.56
N PHE A 82 -16.79 -3.41 -0.02
CA PHE A 82 -17.08 -3.70 -1.42
C PHE A 82 -18.46 -4.29 -1.67
N LYS A 83 -19.25 -4.55 -0.62
CA LYS A 83 -20.60 -5.16 -0.69
C LYS A 83 -20.62 -6.43 -1.54
N LYS A 84 -19.65 -7.33 -1.35
CA LYS A 84 -19.54 -8.59 -2.10
C LYS A 84 -19.78 -9.80 -1.22
N ALA A 85 -20.52 -10.78 -1.73
CA ALA A 85 -20.69 -12.08 -1.07
C ALA A 85 -19.36 -12.87 -0.98
N LYS A 86 -18.54 -12.77 -2.03
CA LYS A 86 -17.24 -13.44 -2.14
C LYS A 86 -16.19 -12.47 -2.68
N LEU A 87 -15.01 -12.44 -2.05
CA LEU A 87 -13.87 -11.65 -2.52
C LEU A 87 -13.03 -12.45 -3.53
N ASN A 88 -12.13 -11.77 -4.23
CA ASN A 88 -11.23 -12.43 -5.18
C ASN A 88 -10.27 -13.37 -4.46
N TRP A 89 -10.04 -14.54 -5.05
CA TRP A 89 -8.98 -15.46 -4.67
C TRP A 89 -7.61 -14.79 -4.87
N ARG A 90 -6.69 -15.11 -3.96
CA ARG A 90 -5.32 -14.60 -3.99
C ARG A 90 -4.36 -15.72 -4.33
N THR A 91 -3.37 -15.42 -5.17
CA THR A 91 -2.28 -16.36 -5.48
C THR A 91 -1.00 -15.59 -5.76
N ASN A 92 0.12 -16.07 -5.24
CA ASN A 92 1.45 -15.56 -5.55
C ASN A 92 2.17 -16.40 -6.62
N ASN A 93 1.51 -17.40 -7.21
CA ASN A 93 2.08 -18.24 -8.26
C ASN A 93 2.52 -17.37 -9.46
N PRO A 94 3.80 -17.38 -9.86
CA PRO A 94 4.31 -16.61 -10.99
C PRO A 94 3.65 -16.93 -12.33
N GLN A 95 3.16 -18.16 -12.51
CA GLN A 95 2.50 -18.63 -13.74
C GLN A 95 1.02 -18.26 -13.79
N ALA A 96 0.41 -17.85 -12.68
CA ALA A 96 -1.00 -17.49 -12.65
C ALA A 96 -1.27 -16.25 -13.52
N LYS A 97 -2.32 -16.31 -14.35
CA LYS A 97 -2.78 -15.19 -15.20
C LYS A 97 -3.01 -13.90 -14.40
N ARG A 98 -3.53 -14.03 -13.17
CA ARG A 98 -3.80 -12.92 -12.25
C ARG A 98 -3.07 -13.13 -10.92
N LYS A 99 -1.74 -13.01 -10.95
CA LYS A 99 -0.92 -12.99 -9.73
C LYS A 99 -1.29 -11.82 -8.83
N SER A 100 -1.54 -12.10 -7.56
CA SER A 100 -1.73 -11.12 -6.49
C SER A 100 -0.38 -10.57 -6.00
N LEU A 101 -0.35 -9.29 -5.67
CA LEU A 101 0.78 -8.70 -4.98
C LEU A 101 0.87 -9.24 -3.55
N GLY A 102 2.11 -9.44 -3.08
CA GLY A 102 2.38 -9.85 -1.72
C GLY A 102 1.83 -8.85 -0.68
N TRP A 103 1.26 -9.38 0.39
CA TRP A 103 0.70 -8.62 1.50
C TRP A 103 0.79 -9.46 2.77
N ILE A 104 1.27 -8.86 3.86
CA ILE A 104 1.41 -9.52 5.16
C ILE A 104 1.08 -8.51 6.27
N PRO A 105 -0.04 -8.68 7.01
CA PRO A 105 -0.41 -7.77 8.08
C PRO A 105 0.20 -8.18 9.44
N PHE A 106 0.65 -7.18 10.20
CA PHE A 106 1.14 -7.34 11.57
C PHE A 106 0.47 -6.31 12.50
N LYS A 107 -0.02 -6.81 13.66
CA LYS A 107 -0.52 -5.99 14.76
C LYS A 107 0.64 -5.51 15.65
N LYS A 108 0.39 -4.47 16.44
CA LYS A 108 1.37 -3.80 17.33
C LYS A 108 2.29 -4.76 18.08
N THR A 109 1.68 -5.72 18.76
CA THR A 109 2.32 -6.70 19.64
C THR A 109 3.24 -7.69 18.92
N ALA A 110 3.06 -7.86 17.61
CA ALA A 110 3.94 -8.67 16.77
C ALA A 110 5.09 -7.86 16.16
N ILE A 111 5.26 -6.58 16.53
CA ILE A 111 6.24 -5.67 15.93
C ILE A 111 7.15 -5.12 17.03
N LYS A 112 8.46 -5.25 16.83
CA LYS A 112 9.48 -4.61 17.66
C LYS A 112 10.44 -3.82 16.77
N HIS A 113 10.56 -2.53 17.01
CA HIS A 113 11.67 -1.74 16.45
C HIS A 113 12.93 -2.09 17.26
N LEU A 114 14.01 -2.46 16.57
CA LEU A 114 15.25 -2.86 17.23
C LEU A 114 16.24 -1.70 17.31
N ALA A 115 16.54 -1.10 16.16
CA ALA A 115 17.51 -0.02 16.08
C ALA A 115 17.30 0.80 14.80
N THR A 116 17.69 2.06 14.87
CA THR A 116 17.93 2.91 13.71
C THR A 116 19.40 3.30 13.72
N ARG A 117 20.10 3.06 12.62
CA ARG A 117 21.52 3.34 12.45
C ARG A 117 21.80 4.08 11.15
N GLN A 118 22.87 4.86 11.12
CA GLN A 118 23.35 5.44 9.87
C GLN A 118 23.83 4.34 8.91
N SER A 119 23.55 4.55 7.63
CA SER A 119 23.92 3.66 6.53
C SER A 119 24.53 4.54 5.44
N GLY A 120 25.86 4.57 5.37
CA GLY A 120 26.58 5.52 4.53
C GLY A 120 26.42 6.98 4.99
N LYS A 121 26.71 7.94 4.11
CA LYS A 121 26.83 9.37 4.48
C LYS A 121 25.51 10.09 4.79
N LYS A 122 24.37 9.66 4.20
CA LYS A 122 23.10 10.43 4.25
C LYS A 122 21.84 9.60 4.49
N SER A 123 21.92 8.27 4.63
CA SER A 123 20.73 7.43 4.74
C SER A 123 20.64 6.75 6.11
N LEU A 124 19.45 6.69 6.69
CA LEU A 124 19.20 5.90 7.89
C LEU A 124 18.72 4.50 7.48
N LYS A 125 19.04 3.54 8.33
CA LYS A 125 18.59 2.16 8.22
C LYS A 125 17.92 1.78 9.52
N SER A 126 16.65 1.39 9.42
CA SER A 126 15.88 0.90 10.56
C SER A 126 15.67 -0.59 10.45
N THR A 127 15.90 -1.30 11.55
CA THR A 127 15.68 -2.75 11.63
C THR A 127 14.44 -3.01 12.47
N ILE A 128 13.45 -3.67 11.86
CA ILE A 128 12.21 -4.09 12.53
C ILE A 128 12.22 -5.61 12.65
N GLN A 129 11.85 -6.10 13.82
CA GLN A 129 11.59 -7.50 14.09
C GLN A 129 10.08 -7.75 14.12
N LEU A 130 9.67 -8.78 13.42
CA LEU A 130 8.28 -9.21 13.31
C LEU A 130 8.16 -10.62 13.88
N SER A 131 7.20 -10.85 14.78
CA SER A 131 6.96 -12.17 15.35
C SER A 131 6.32 -13.10 14.31
N LEU A 132 6.81 -14.33 14.25
CA LEU A 132 6.24 -15.45 13.50
C LEU A 132 5.78 -16.54 14.47
N ALA A 133 5.39 -17.71 13.94
CA ALA A 133 4.95 -18.83 14.78
C ALA A 133 6.11 -19.41 15.61
N LYS A 134 5.76 -20.08 16.73
CA LYS A 134 6.70 -20.81 17.60
C LYS A 134 7.92 -19.98 18.04
N GLY A 135 7.70 -18.69 18.36
CA GLY A 135 8.77 -17.78 18.80
C GLY A 135 9.78 -17.38 17.72
N LYS A 136 9.63 -17.85 16.47
CA LYS A 136 10.47 -17.44 15.35
C LYS A 136 10.28 -15.95 15.08
N LYS A 137 11.35 -15.30 14.63
CA LYS A 137 11.40 -13.86 14.40
C LYS A 137 11.86 -13.59 12.98
N LEU A 138 11.17 -12.68 12.31
CA LEU A 138 11.54 -12.14 11.01
C LEU A 138 12.15 -10.76 11.22
N THR A 139 13.46 -10.65 11.02
CA THR A 139 14.17 -9.37 11.10
C THR A 139 14.32 -8.79 9.70
N ILE A 140 13.75 -7.61 9.49
CA ILE A 140 13.79 -6.89 8.21
C ILE A 140 14.53 -5.56 8.35
N ASP A 141 15.35 -5.27 7.35
CA ASP A 141 16.03 -4.00 7.20
C ASP A 141 15.27 -3.06 6.26
N LEU A 142 15.04 -1.83 6.71
CA LEU A 142 14.36 -0.77 5.98
C LEU A 142 15.32 0.35 5.59
N TRP A 143 15.10 0.93 4.41
CA TRP A 143 15.60 2.26 4.07
C TRP A 143 14.73 3.30 4.78
N ASP A 144 15.33 4.03 5.70
CA ASP A 144 14.62 4.93 6.58
C ASP A 144 14.88 6.40 6.22
N SER A 145 13.85 7.06 5.70
CA SER A 145 13.84 8.50 5.42
C SER A 145 13.13 9.31 6.50
N TYR A 146 12.51 8.65 7.47
CA TYR A 146 11.67 9.29 8.50
C TYR A 146 12.32 9.30 9.88
N ASN A 147 13.30 8.42 10.11
CA ASN A 147 13.85 8.10 11.41
C ASN A 147 12.79 7.47 12.34
N LEU A 148 12.49 6.20 12.13
CA LEU A 148 11.45 5.46 12.84
C LEU A 148 11.62 5.43 14.36
N SER A 149 12.83 5.62 14.89
CA SER A 149 13.06 5.69 16.34
C SER A 149 12.34 6.87 16.99
N LEU A 150 12.00 7.92 16.23
CA LEU A 150 11.27 9.09 16.73
C LEU A 150 9.78 8.84 16.92
N TYR A 151 9.24 7.70 16.48
CA TYR A 151 7.80 7.48 16.44
C TYR A 151 7.37 6.21 17.15
N ARG A 152 6.20 6.28 17.76
CA ARG A 152 5.55 5.12 18.37
C ARG A 152 4.80 4.30 17.30
N ILE A 153 5.34 3.12 17.00
CA ILE A 153 4.74 2.17 16.05
C ILE A 153 3.42 1.60 16.59
N ASN A 154 2.42 1.50 15.70
CA ASN A 154 1.10 0.95 15.99
C ASN A 154 0.80 -0.33 15.21
N THR A 155 0.83 -0.29 13.88
CA THR A 155 0.61 -1.48 13.03
C THR A 155 1.58 -1.45 11.86
N CYS A 156 1.81 -2.59 11.23
CA CYS A 156 2.70 -2.69 10.07
C CYS A 156 2.09 -3.64 9.05
N GLU A 157 1.99 -3.18 7.81
CA GLU A 157 1.63 -4.05 6.69
C GLU A 157 2.81 -4.10 5.72
N LEU A 158 3.30 -5.30 5.44
CA LEU A 158 4.29 -5.50 4.39
C LEU A 158 3.57 -5.67 3.06
N VAL A 159 3.89 -4.83 2.08
CA VAL A 159 3.24 -4.83 0.76
C VAL A 159 4.27 -4.91 -0.35
N GLN A 160 3.95 -5.68 -1.38
CA GLN A 160 4.76 -5.82 -2.58
C GLN A 160 4.25 -4.90 -3.69
N ASP A 161 5.15 -4.35 -4.50
CA ASP A 161 4.80 -3.66 -5.75
C ASP A 161 4.84 -4.59 -6.97
N ALA A 162 4.43 -4.07 -8.13
CA ALA A 162 4.43 -4.83 -9.38
C ALA A 162 5.83 -5.22 -9.90
N ARG A 163 6.90 -4.61 -9.36
CA ARG A 163 8.30 -4.94 -9.68
C ARG A 163 8.88 -6.01 -8.76
N GLY A 164 8.14 -6.41 -7.71
CA GLY A 164 8.58 -7.36 -6.71
C GLY A 164 9.28 -6.72 -5.50
N HIS A 165 9.35 -5.40 -5.45
CA HIS A 165 9.90 -4.65 -4.34
C HIS A 165 8.92 -4.63 -3.17
N TRP A 166 9.45 -4.82 -1.97
CA TRP A 166 8.69 -4.84 -0.73
C TRP A 166 8.80 -3.52 0.02
N TYR A 167 7.70 -3.12 0.66
CA TYR A 167 7.57 -1.93 1.47
C TYR A 167 6.93 -2.26 2.80
N ALA A 168 7.37 -1.63 3.88
CA ALA A 168 6.71 -1.64 5.17
C ALA A 168 5.84 -0.39 5.29
N CYS A 169 4.53 -0.58 5.35
CA CYS A 169 3.55 0.47 5.64
C CYS A 169 3.30 0.48 7.16
N VAL A 170 4.04 1.32 7.87
CA VAL A 170 4.02 1.41 9.33
C VAL A 170 3.09 2.54 9.75
N THR A 171 2.03 2.21 10.48
CA THR A 171 1.19 3.23 11.13
C THR A 171 1.87 3.68 12.41
N VAL A 172 2.05 4.98 12.56
CA VAL A 172 2.64 5.60 13.75
C VAL A 172 1.62 6.50 14.47
N LYS A 173 1.72 6.52 15.80
CA LYS A 173 1.00 7.47 16.65
C LYS A 173 1.79 8.77 16.76
N GLU A 174 1.11 9.84 17.18
CA GLU A 174 1.75 11.13 17.54
C GLU A 174 2.63 11.74 16.44
N PHE A 175 2.26 11.54 15.16
CA PHE A 175 3.00 12.17 14.07
C PHE A 175 2.87 13.71 14.17
N PRO A 176 3.98 14.46 14.16
CA PRO A 176 3.96 15.90 14.39
C PRO A 176 3.14 16.61 13.31
N LYS A 177 2.31 17.56 13.76
CA LYS A 177 1.61 18.46 12.85
C LYS A 177 2.59 19.54 12.38
N THR A 178 2.70 19.72 11.07
CA THR A 178 3.44 20.84 10.49
C THR A 178 2.61 22.11 10.62
N LYS A 179 3.24 23.24 11.00
CA LYS A 179 2.60 24.56 10.93
C LYS A 179 2.32 24.90 9.46
N CYS A 180 1.12 25.43 9.20
CA CYS A 180 0.75 25.96 7.88
C CYS A 180 1.14 27.44 7.78
N GLY A 181 1.19 27.95 6.55
CA GLY A 181 1.36 29.39 6.30
C GLY A 181 0.07 30.16 6.59
N THR A 182 0.06 31.47 6.35
CA THR A 182 -1.09 32.35 6.62
C THR A 182 -1.95 32.64 5.39
N GLY A 183 -1.47 32.37 4.18
CA GLY A 183 -2.14 32.70 2.93
C GLY A 183 -3.45 31.93 2.69
N GLN A 184 -4.14 32.30 1.62
CA GLN A 184 -5.34 31.61 1.16
C GLN A 184 -5.22 31.36 -0.35
N VAL A 185 -5.66 30.19 -0.82
CA VAL A 185 -5.53 29.83 -2.23
C VAL A 185 -6.71 28.99 -2.70
N GLY A 186 -7.22 29.33 -3.89
CA GLY A 186 -8.16 28.49 -4.64
C GLY A 186 -7.41 27.53 -5.56
N ILE A 187 -7.91 26.29 -5.70
CA ILE A 187 -7.40 25.30 -6.64
C ILE A 187 -8.53 24.91 -7.59
N ASP A 188 -8.32 25.15 -8.88
CA ASP A 188 -9.14 24.59 -9.94
C ASP A 188 -8.49 23.31 -10.47
N LEU A 189 -9.28 22.25 -10.69
CA LEU A 189 -8.76 20.98 -11.20
C LEU A 189 -9.18 20.85 -12.67
N GLY A 190 -8.22 20.60 -13.55
CA GLY A 190 -8.46 20.59 -14.99
C GLY A 190 -8.03 19.30 -15.68
N CYS A 191 -8.47 19.19 -16.94
CA CYS A 191 -8.00 18.15 -17.86
C CYS A 191 -6.78 18.59 -18.67
N LYS A 192 -6.55 19.89 -18.88
CA LYS A 192 -5.37 20.42 -19.58
C LYS A 192 -4.17 20.38 -18.65
N ASP A 193 -4.31 21.09 -17.54
CA ASP A 193 -3.43 21.08 -16.37
C ASP A 193 -4.15 20.43 -15.20
N SER A 194 -3.45 19.56 -14.47
CA SER A 194 -4.09 18.71 -13.46
C SER A 194 -4.64 19.51 -12.28
N ALA A 195 -3.97 20.60 -11.93
CA ALA A 195 -4.47 21.60 -11.00
C ALA A 195 -3.82 22.96 -11.31
N VAL A 196 -4.57 24.05 -11.16
CA VAL A 196 -4.08 25.42 -11.24
C VAL A 196 -4.51 26.14 -9.97
N SER A 197 -3.56 26.78 -9.30
CA SER A 197 -3.85 27.60 -8.13
C SER A 197 -4.19 29.04 -8.54
N SER A 198 -4.97 29.75 -7.72
CA SER A 198 -5.24 31.19 -7.90
C SER A 198 -3.98 32.05 -7.88
N ASN A 199 -2.88 31.52 -7.33
CA ASN A 199 -1.58 32.18 -7.27
C ASN A 199 -0.71 31.85 -8.51
N GLY A 200 -1.27 31.18 -9.52
CA GLY A 200 -0.59 30.83 -10.77
C GLY A 200 0.25 29.55 -10.72
N ASP A 201 0.25 28.81 -9.60
CA ASP A 201 0.97 27.53 -9.55
C ASP A 201 0.24 26.46 -10.35
N VAL A 202 0.94 25.85 -11.30
CA VAL A 202 0.39 24.81 -12.17
C VAL A 202 0.98 23.45 -11.83
N LEU A 203 0.10 22.45 -11.67
CA LEU A 203 0.47 21.05 -11.52
C LEU A 203 0.19 20.31 -12.84
N THR A 204 1.24 19.89 -13.53
CA THR A 204 1.14 19.06 -14.74
C THR A 204 1.51 17.61 -14.41
N THR A 205 0.56 16.67 -14.53
CA THR A 205 0.82 15.24 -14.19
C THR A 205 0.75 14.26 -15.36
N LYS A 206 0.58 14.75 -16.59
CA LYS A 206 0.48 13.98 -17.85
C LYS A 206 1.80 13.37 -18.31
N LEU A 207 2.40 12.58 -17.42
CA LEU A 207 3.62 11.86 -17.67
C LEU A 207 3.39 10.67 -18.61
N THR A 208 2.16 10.14 -18.67
CA THR A 208 1.85 8.94 -19.46
C THR A 208 2.19 9.13 -20.95
N GLN A 209 1.92 10.31 -21.51
CA GLN A 209 2.22 10.62 -22.91
C GLN A 209 3.73 10.64 -23.18
N GLN A 210 4.53 11.19 -22.27
CA GLN A 210 6.00 11.24 -22.39
C GLN A 210 6.65 9.84 -22.43
N TYR A 211 6.01 8.84 -21.81
CA TYR A 211 6.50 7.47 -21.77
C TYR A 211 5.74 6.54 -22.73
N ALA A 212 4.77 7.04 -23.50
CA ALA A 212 3.87 6.23 -24.32
C ALA A 212 4.62 5.42 -25.38
N GLU A 213 5.53 6.05 -26.10
CA GLU A 213 6.34 5.39 -27.13
C GLU A 213 7.22 4.28 -26.53
N LYS A 214 7.98 4.60 -25.47
CA LYS A 214 8.82 3.64 -24.75
C LYS A 214 8.00 2.45 -24.22
N LEU A 215 6.78 2.72 -23.77
CA LEU A 215 5.85 1.72 -23.27
C LEU A 215 5.32 0.85 -24.41
N ALA A 216 4.94 1.43 -25.55
CA ALA A 216 4.47 0.70 -26.73
C ALA A 216 5.55 -0.22 -27.32
N ILE A 217 6.80 0.27 -27.42
CA ILE A 217 7.95 -0.55 -27.85
C ILE A 217 8.14 -1.75 -26.90
N ALA A 218 8.16 -1.49 -25.58
CA ALA A 218 8.35 -2.55 -24.59
C ALA A 218 7.19 -3.58 -24.58
N GLN A 219 5.96 -3.14 -24.85
CA GLN A 219 4.78 -4.00 -24.99
C GLN A 219 4.84 -4.87 -26.24
N ARG A 220 5.18 -4.29 -27.40
CA ARG A 220 5.36 -5.03 -28.67
C ARG A 220 6.46 -6.09 -28.55
N ALA A 221 7.56 -5.74 -27.91
CA ALA A 221 8.65 -6.67 -27.60
C ALA A 221 8.32 -7.70 -26.49
N LYS A 222 7.09 -7.70 -25.95
CA LYS A 222 6.63 -8.57 -24.84
C LYS A 222 7.53 -8.52 -23.59
N ASN A 223 8.30 -7.43 -23.41
CA ASN A 223 9.23 -7.28 -22.29
C ASN A 223 8.51 -6.81 -21.01
N LYS A 224 7.86 -7.76 -20.33
CA LYS A 224 7.06 -7.51 -19.11
C LYS A 224 7.84 -6.78 -18.02
N LYS A 225 9.14 -7.03 -17.87
CA LYS A 225 10.00 -6.38 -16.87
C LYS A 225 10.15 -4.90 -17.17
N ARG A 226 10.43 -4.54 -18.43
CA ARG A 226 10.56 -3.14 -18.86
C ARG A 226 9.23 -2.40 -18.74
N VAL A 227 8.13 -3.02 -19.15
CA VAL A 227 6.77 -2.44 -19.01
C VAL A 227 6.47 -2.08 -17.54
N ARG A 228 6.73 -3.00 -16.59
CA ARG A 228 6.55 -2.74 -15.14
C ARG A 228 7.44 -1.60 -14.64
N ALA A 229 8.68 -1.51 -15.12
CA ALA A 229 9.60 -0.44 -14.74
C ALA A 229 9.10 0.94 -15.22
N ILE A 230 8.60 1.02 -16.46
CA ILE A 230 8.04 2.26 -17.03
C ILE A 230 6.79 2.70 -16.26
N HIS A 231 5.85 1.80 -15.99
CA HIS A 231 4.67 2.12 -15.17
C HIS A 231 5.04 2.59 -13.76
N ALA A 232 6.04 1.96 -13.13
CA ALA A 232 6.52 2.40 -11.82
C ALA A 232 7.17 3.79 -11.88
N LYS A 233 7.92 4.10 -12.94
CA LYS A 233 8.49 5.44 -13.16
C LYS A 233 7.40 6.49 -13.31
N ILE A 234 6.40 6.26 -14.18
CA ILE A 234 5.26 7.16 -14.36
C ILE A 234 4.55 7.41 -13.01
N LYS A 235 4.22 6.35 -12.28
CA LYS A 235 3.55 6.43 -10.98
C LYS A 235 4.35 7.23 -9.96
N ASN A 236 5.64 6.94 -9.81
CA ASN A 236 6.48 7.57 -8.80
C ASN A 236 6.75 9.04 -9.14
N THR A 237 6.99 9.37 -10.41
CA THR A 237 7.14 10.77 -10.85
C THR A 237 5.84 11.55 -10.61
N ARG A 238 4.67 10.97 -10.92
CA ARG A 238 3.38 11.61 -10.63
C ARG A 238 3.21 11.88 -9.15
N GLN A 239 3.53 10.90 -8.32
CA GLN A 239 3.43 11.02 -6.88
C GLN A 239 4.37 12.11 -6.33
N ASP A 240 5.60 12.19 -6.84
CA ASP A 240 6.57 13.24 -6.48
C ASP A 240 6.07 14.65 -6.84
N LEU A 241 5.56 14.84 -8.05
CA LEU A 241 4.99 16.12 -8.49
C LEU A 241 3.83 16.57 -7.60
N ILE A 242 2.90 15.65 -7.30
CA ILE A 242 1.77 15.94 -6.39
C ILE A 242 2.27 16.29 -4.99
N HIS A 243 3.24 15.55 -4.45
CA HIS A 243 3.79 15.84 -3.12
C HIS A 243 4.48 17.19 -3.06
N LYS A 244 5.28 17.56 -4.07
CA LYS A 244 5.94 18.87 -4.14
C LYS A 244 4.91 20.00 -4.20
N PHE A 245 3.91 19.86 -5.05
CA PHE A 245 2.84 20.84 -5.21
C PHE A 245 2.04 21.03 -3.91
N THR A 246 1.52 19.93 -3.34
CA THR A 246 0.74 19.98 -2.10
C THR A 246 1.56 20.48 -0.91
N ASN A 247 2.84 20.11 -0.81
CA ASN A 247 3.72 20.62 0.25
C ASN A 247 3.98 22.12 0.12
N LYS A 248 4.17 22.64 -1.11
CA LYS A 248 4.27 24.08 -1.36
C LYS A 248 3.01 24.81 -0.87
N LEU A 249 1.83 24.30 -1.25
CA LEU A 249 0.55 24.90 -0.87
C LEU A 249 0.33 24.94 0.65
N VAL A 250 0.56 23.83 1.35
CA VAL A 250 0.36 23.75 2.81
C VAL A 250 1.34 24.63 3.58
N LYS A 251 2.58 24.79 3.07
CA LYS A 251 3.57 25.69 3.69
C LYS A 251 3.21 27.16 3.55
N ALA A 252 2.54 27.55 2.47
CA ALA A 252 2.21 28.94 2.18
C ALA A 252 0.83 29.36 2.70
N ASN A 253 -0.13 28.44 2.81
CA ASN A 253 -1.54 28.79 3.02
C ASN A 253 -2.16 28.12 4.25
N SER A 254 -3.02 28.87 4.94
CA SER A 254 -3.88 28.42 6.05
C SER A 254 -5.22 27.90 5.52
N LEU A 255 -5.73 28.48 4.42
CA LEU A 255 -6.97 28.07 3.75
C LEU A 255 -6.68 27.63 2.32
N ILE A 256 -7.17 26.44 1.97
CA ILE A 256 -7.10 25.90 0.60
C ILE A 256 -8.52 25.53 0.19
N VAL A 257 -9.07 26.24 -0.80
CA VAL A 257 -10.40 25.95 -1.36
C VAL A 257 -10.20 25.18 -2.66
N VAL A 258 -10.86 24.03 -2.80
CA VAL A 258 -10.75 23.18 -4.00
C VAL A 258 -12.07 23.17 -4.75
N GLY A 259 -12.02 23.45 -6.05
CA GLY A 259 -13.17 23.36 -6.94
C GLY A 259 -13.84 21.99 -6.89
N LYS A 260 -15.17 21.96 -6.80
CA LYS A 260 -15.94 20.72 -6.72
C LYS A 260 -15.99 20.05 -8.09
N ILE A 261 -15.35 18.89 -8.22
CA ILE A 261 -15.38 18.09 -9.46
C ILE A 261 -15.95 16.70 -9.23
N LYS A 262 -16.85 16.29 -10.12
CA LYS A 262 -17.31 14.90 -10.23
C LYS A 262 -16.22 14.07 -10.92
N SER A 263 -15.22 13.62 -10.17
CA SER A 263 -14.06 12.88 -10.71
C SER A 263 -14.43 11.68 -11.60
N THR A 264 -15.55 11.02 -11.33
CA THR A 264 -16.04 9.87 -12.10
C THR A 264 -16.40 10.23 -13.55
N SER A 265 -16.90 11.45 -13.84
CA SER A 265 -17.29 11.85 -15.20
C SER A 265 -16.11 12.02 -16.15
N PHE A 266 -14.92 12.33 -15.62
CA PHE A 266 -13.70 12.50 -16.41
C PHE A 266 -12.95 11.19 -16.66
N THR A 267 -13.18 10.17 -15.82
CA THR A 267 -12.48 8.88 -15.91
C THR A 267 -13.19 7.82 -16.75
N SER A 268 -14.48 8.00 -17.06
CA SER A 268 -15.30 7.03 -17.82
C SER A 268 -15.43 7.35 -19.31
N SER A 269 -14.99 8.53 -19.74
CA SER A 269 -15.14 9.04 -21.11
C SER A 269 -13.80 9.08 -21.87
N LYS A 270 -13.81 9.57 -23.12
CA LYS A 270 -12.60 9.77 -23.95
C LYS A 270 -11.54 10.66 -23.27
N LEU A 271 -11.93 11.44 -22.25
CA LEU A 271 -11.06 12.29 -21.44
C LEU A 271 -10.19 11.51 -20.44
N ALA A 272 -10.43 10.22 -20.23
CA ALA A 272 -9.69 9.43 -19.24
C ALA A 272 -8.17 9.48 -19.47
N LYS A 273 -7.71 9.43 -20.73
CA LYS A 273 -6.28 9.54 -21.04
C LYS A 273 -5.68 10.89 -20.67
N SER A 274 -6.47 11.96 -20.62
CA SER A 274 -6.04 13.29 -20.22
C SER A 274 -5.97 13.44 -18.70
N VAL A 275 -6.67 12.58 -17.95
CA VAL A 275 -6.64 12.51 -16.48
C VAL A 275 -5.45 11.68 -15.97
N TYR A 276 -5.03 10.65 -16.73
CA TYR A 276 -4.00 9.68 -16.33
C TYR A 276 -2.59 10.00 -16.80
#